data_AF-A0AAF0TM89-F1
#
_entry.id   AF-A0AAF0TM89-F1
#
_cell.length_a   1.000
_cell.length_b   1.000
_cell.length_c   1.000
_cell.angle_alpha   90.00
_cell.angle_beta   90.00
_cell.angle_gamma   90.00
#
_symmetry.space_group_name_H-M   'P 1'
#
loop_
_entity.id
_entity.type
_entity.pdbx_description
1 polymer ?
#
loop_
_entity_poly.entity_id
_entity_poly.type
_entity_poly.pdbx_seq_one_letter_code
_entity_poly.pdbx_strand_id
1 'polypeptide(L)'
;MAQDFVRQFQYNVDIMPDRNTVSNMRKKQNESFREYAIKWREQVARVKPPLDEQELVYIFTESQDLDYFHHLTTTMGKPFHTTIKIREMVESALKTGRIVIQEAIKATTHAIQGGSGSYGNCKRKEEVSLLKSGSRGA
;
A
#
# COMPACT_ATOMS: atom_id res chain seq x y z
N MET A 1 -27.88 26.36 -34.89
CA MET A 1 -27.25 25.05 -35.16
C MET A 1 -25.86 24.92 -34.57
N ALA A 2 -24.90 25.85 -34.79
CA ALA A 2 -23.59 25.76 -34.12
C ALA A 2 -23.62 26.05 -32.59
N GLN A 3 -24.51 26.93 -32.13
CA GLN A 3 -24.61 27.29 -30.71
C GLN A 3 -25.17 26.16 -29.81
N ASP A 4 -26.08 25.33 -30.33
CA ASP A 4 -26.66 24.22 -29.55
C ASP A 4 -25.66 23.07 -29.38
N PHE A 5 -24.83 22.82 -30.40
CA PHE A 5 -23.71 21.88 -30.33
C PHE A 5 -22.68 22.32 -29.27
N VAL A 6 -22.33 23.62 -29.23
CA VAL A 6 -21.43 24.16 -28.20
C VAL A 6 -22.03 24.06 -26.80
N ARG A 7 -23.34 24.31 -26.62
CA ARG A 7 -24.02 24.16 -25.32
C ARG A 7 -24.11 22.71 -24.85
N GLN A 8 -24.37 21.76 -25.74
CA GLN A 8 -24.43 20.33 -25.38
C GLN A 8 -23.05 19.76 -25.00
N PHE A 9 -21.96 20.26 -25.58
CA PHE A 9 -20.60 19.83 -25.25
C PHE A 9 -19.91 20.67 -24.18
N GLN A 10 -20.42 21.85 -23.83
CA GLN A 10 -19.93 22.66 -22.71
C GLN A 10 -20.02 21.90 -21.37
N TYR A 11 -21.05 21.08 -21.19
CA TYR A 11 -21.22 20.28 -19.98
C TYR A 11 -20.20 19.13 -19.86
N ASN A 12 -19.63 18.67 -20.98
CA ASN A 12 -18.64 17.59 -21.01
C ASN A 12 -17.19 18.08 -20.89
N VAL A 13 -16.95 19.39 -20.97
CA VAL A 13 -15.60 19.99 -20.95
C VAL A 13 -15.17 20.42 -19.54
N ASP A 14 -16.09 20.66 -18.60
CA ASP A 14 -15.76 21.49 -17.44
C ASP A 14 -16.29 21.01 -16.08
N ILE A 15 -16.28 19.69 -15.81
CA ILE A 15 -16.05 19.30 -14.40
C ILE A 15 -14.58 19.58 -14.12
N MET A 16 -14.28 20.83 -13.82
CA MET A 16 -12.97 21.25 -13.36
C MET A 16 -12.69 20.48 -12.07
N PRO A 17 -11.64 19.64 -12.04
CA PRO A 17 -11.33 18.87 -10.85
C PRO A 17 -11.03 19.85 -9.71
N ASP A 18 -11.68 19.61 -8.58
CA ASP A 18 -11.38 20.31 -7.34
C ASP A 18 -10.27 19.58 -6.56
N ARG A 19 -9.82 20.19 -5.46
CA ARG A 19 -8.80 19.60 -4.57
C ARG A 19 -9.21 18.21 -4.05
N ASN A 20 -10.51 17.99 -3.82
CA ASN A 20 -11.02 16.72 -3.31
C ASN A 20 -10.94 15.62 -4.38
N THR A 21 -11.22 15.97 -5.64
CA THR A 21 -11.15 15.04 -6.78
C THR A 21 -9.74 14.45 -6.89
N VAL A 22 -8.71 15.30 -6.85
CA VAL A 22 -7.30 14.86 -6.93
C VAL A 22 -6.82 14.14 -5.67
N SER A 23 -7.33 14.50 -4.50
CA SER A 23 -7.03 13.79 -3.23
C SER A 23 -7.60 12.37 -3.21
N ASN A 24 -8.73 12.14 -3.87
CA ASN A 24 -9.39 10.83 -3.91
C ASN A 24 -8.87 9.92 -5.02
N MET A 25 -7.96 10.41 -5.88
CA MET A 25 -7.33 9.59 -6.91
C MET A 25 -6.34 8.61 -6.30
N ARG A 26 -6.76 7.34 -6.18
CA ARG A 26 -5.89 6.24 -5.76
C ARG A 26 -5.30 5.49 -6.95
N LYS A 27 -4.09 4.96 -6.77
CA LYS A 27 -3.45 4.06 -7.72
C LYS A 27 -4.24 2.76 -7.82
N LYS A 28 -4.61 2.35 -9.03
CA LYS A 28 -5.27 1.06 -9.27
C LYS A 28 -4.27 -0.10 -9.16
N GLN A 29 -4.76 -1.29 -8.84
CA GLN A 29 -3.92 -2.50 -8.75
C GLN A 29 -3.31 -2.90 -10.11
N ASN A 30 -4.03 -2.64 -11.21
CA ASN A 30 -3.64 -3.00 -12.57
C ASN A 30 -2.81 -1.95 -13.31
N GLU A 31 -2.48 -0.82 -12.67
CA GLU A 31 -1.62 0.20 -13.27
C GLU A 31 -0.28 0.30 -12.55
N SER A 32 0.76 0.72 -13.27
CA SER A 32 2.04 1.09 -12.70
C SER A 32 1.94 2.42 -11.96
N PHE A 33 2.85 2.66 -11.01
CA PHE A 33 2.92 3.96 -10.34
C PHE A 33 3.20 5.11 -11.32
N ARG A 34 3.99 4.87 -12.37
CA ARG A 34 4.28 5.89 -13.39
C ARG A 34 3.01 6.32 -14.12
N GLU A 35 2.17 5.38 -14.53
CA GLU A 35 0.88 5.69 -15.18
C GLU A 35 -0.05 6.46 -14.23
N TYR A 36 -0.13 6.04 -12.98
CA TYR A 36 -0.88 6.75 -11.95
C TYR A 36 -0.36 8.19 -11.75
N ALA A 37 0.95 8.38 -11.60
CA ALA A 37 1.56 9.68 -11.36
C ALA A 37 1.33 10.65 -12.53
N ILE A 38 1.34 10.14 -13.77
CA ILE A 38 1.00 10.94 -14.96
C ILE A 38 -0.45 11.40 -14.88
N LYS A 39 -1.41 10.48 -14.70
CA LYS A 39 -2.85 10.82 -14.61
C LYS A 39 -3.14 11.79 -13.46
N TRP A 40 -2.51 11.57 -12.31
CA TRP A 40 -2.67 12.44 -11.15
C TRP A 40 -2.19 13.86 -11.45
N ARG A 41 -1.00 14.00 -12.06
CA ARG A 41 -0.46 15.30 -12.49
C ARG A 41 -1.34 15.99 -13.53
N GLU A 42 -1.89 15.24 -14.48
CA GLU A 42 -2.82 15.77 -15.49
C GLU A 42 -4.09 16.35 -14.85
N GLN A 43 -4.66 15.68 -13.83
CA GLN A 43 -5.81 16.21 -13.12
C GLN A 43 -5.46 17.43 -12.27
N VAL A 44 -4.33 17.38 -11.58
CA VAL A 44 -3.82 18.49 -10.77
C VAL A 44 -3.54 19.74 -11.59
N ALA A 45 -3.01 19.60 -12.80
CA ALA A 45 -2.77 20.73 -13.71
C ALA A 45 -4.05 21.47 -14.12
N ARG A 46 -5.22 20.81 -13.99
CA ARG A 46 -6.53 21.37 -14.28
C ARG A 46 -7.20 22.03 -13.06
N VAL A 47 -6.68 21.83 -11.85
CA VAL A 47 -7.23 22.42 -10.62
C VAL A 47 -7.04 23.94 -10.64
N LYS A 48 -8.09 24.67 -10.25
CA LYS A 48 -8.06 26.14 -10.09
C LYS A 48 -8.48 26.55 -8.67
N PRO A 49 -7.75 27.47 -8.02
CA PRO A 49 -6.44 28.01 -8.44
C PRO A 49 -5.35 26.92 -8.48
N PRO A 50 -4.22 27.15 -9.19
CA PRO A 50 -3.10 26.22 -9.19
C PRO A 50 -2.62 25.94 -7.77
N LEU A 51 -2.23 24.69 -7.51
CA LEU A 51 -1.69 24.27 -6.22
C LEU A 51 -0.24 24.70 -6.06
N ASP A 52 0.13 25.12 -4.85
CA ASP A 52 1.53 25.33 -4.49
C ASP A 52 2.25 24.00 -4.21
N GLU A 53 3.58 24.03 -4.09
CA GLU A 53 4.36 22.79 -3.88
C GLU A 53 3.99 22.03 -2.61
N GLN A 54 3.62 22.72 -1.52
CA GLN A 54 3.26 22.08 -0.26
C GLN A 54 1.87 21.46 -0.34
N GLU A 55 0.91 22.16 -0.97
CA GLU A 55 -0.41 21.60 -1.28
C GLU A 55 -0.27 20.34 -2.16
N LEU A 56 0.62 20.35 -3.15
CA LEU A 56 0.88 19.18 -3.98
C LEU A 56 1.40 18.00 -3.19
N VAL A 57 2.38 18.21 -2.31
CA VAL A 57 2.95 17.14 -1.46
C VAL A 57 1.89 16.62 -0.50
N TYR A 58 1.11 17.51 0.11
CA TYR A 58 0.06 17.13 1.05
C TYR A 58 -1.02 16.27 0.36
N ILE A 59 -1.64 16.77 -0.71
CA ILE A 59 -2.71 16.06 -1.43
C ILE A 59 -2.19 14.76 -2.00
N PHE A 60 -0.98 14.75 -2.57
CA PHE A 60 -0.37 13.52 -3.08
C PHE A 60 -0.13 12.50 -1.97
N THR A 61 0.23 12.93 -0.77
CA THR A 61 0.49 12.04 0.37
C THR A 61 -0.83 11.45 0.89
N GLU A 62 -1.87 12.27 1.04
CA GLU A 62 -3.22 11.86 1.45
C GLU A 62 -3.87 10.88 0.47
N SER A 63 -3.60 11.01 -0.83
CA SER A 63 -4.18 10.14 -1.86
C SER A 63 -3.59 8.72 -1.88
N GLN A 64 -2.61 8.42 -1.02
CA GLN A 64 -1.93 7.12 -0.98
C GLN A 64 -2.59 6.14 -0.01
N ASP A 65 -2.30 4.86 -0.19
CA ASP A 65 -2.67 3.84 0.79
C ASP A 65 -1.79 3.96 2.05
N LEU A 66 -2.32 3.48 3.17
CA LEU A 66 -1.72 3.65 4.49
C LEU A 66 -0.26 3.17 4.55
N ASP A 67 0.04 2.07 3.87
CA ASP A 67 1.39 1.49 3.78
C ASP A 67 2.42 2.43 3.16
N TYR A 68 2.00 3.35 2.30
CA TYR A 68 2.87 4.34 1.71
C TYR A 68 2.80 5.68 2.43
N PHE A 69 1.63 6.05 2.94
CA PHE A 69 1.41 7.30 3.66
C PHE A 69 2.47 7.51 4.74
N HIS A 70 2.69 6.52 5.60
CA HIS A 70 3.67 6.61 6.69
C HIS A 70 5.10 6.90 6.21
N HIS A 71 5.50 6.38 5.05
CA HIS A 71 6.82 6.66 4.48
C HIS A 71 6.91 8.04 3.82
N LEU A 72 5.79 8.60 3.38
CA LEU A 72 5.72 9.88 2.68
C LEU A 72 5.49 11.07 3.62
N THR A 73 4.96 10.88 4.83
CA THR A 73 4.84 11.96 5.83
C THR A 73 6.17 12.63 6.16
N THR A 74 7.28 11.89 6.05
CA THR A 74 8.64 12.44 6.24
C THR A 74 9.04 13.43 5.13
N THR A 75 8.30 13.45 4.02
CA THR A 75 8.54 14.34 2.88
C THR A 75 7.77 15.66 2.96
N MET A 76 6.94 15.85 3.98
CA MET A 76 6.25 17.11 4.23
C MET A 76 7.26 18.25 4.38
N GLY A 77 7.04 19.38 3.71
CA GLY A 77 8.01 20.48 3.66
C GLY A 77 9.16 20.29 2.66
N LYS A 78 9.21 19.18 1.91
CA LYS A 78 10.17 18.97 0.81
C LYS A 78 9.53 19.33 -0.54
N PRO A 79 10.32 19.61 -1.59
CA PRO A 79 9.78 19.83 -2.92
C PRO A 79 9.10 18.56 -3.48
N PHE A 80 8.05 18.73 -4.28
CA PHE A 80 7.23 17.63 -4.80
C PHE A 80 8.03 16.54 -5.54
N HIS A 81 9.08 16.92 -6.28
CA HIS A 81 9.92 15.93 -6.99
C HIS A 81 10.62 14.95 -6.03
N THR A 82 10.96 15.40 -4.81
CA THR A 82 11.59 14.55 -3.78
C THR A 82 10.59 13.53 -3.26
N THR A 83 9.34 13.94 -3.02
CA THR A 83 8.24 13.05 -2.62
C THR A 83 7.99 11.95 -3.65
N ILE A 84 7.98 12.29 -4.95
CA ILE A 84 7.81 11.32 -6.04
C ILE A 84 8.94 10.28 -6.07
N LYS A 85 10.19 10.74 -5.92
CA LYS A 85 11.35 9.83 -5.88
C LYS A 85 11.28 8.88 -4.69
N ILE A 86 10.93 9.37 -3.51
CA ILE A 86 10.78 8.53 -2.30
C ILE A 86 9.65 7.53 -2.50
N ARG A 87 8.52 7.92 -3.10
CA ARG A 87 7.42 6.99 -3.39
C ARG A 87 7.88 5.85 -4.31
N GLU A 88 8.61 6.15 -5.37
CA GLU A 88 9.14 5.14 -6.28
C GLU A 88 10.10 4.16 -5.56
N MET A 89 10.96 4.69 -4.68
CA MET A 89 11.85 3.87 -3.84
C MET A 89 11.07 2.94 -2.90
N VAL A 90 10.02 3.45 -2.25
CA VAL A 90 9.16 2.66 -1.35
C VAL A 90 8.44 1.55 -2.13
N GLU A 91 7.89 1.83 -3.31
CA GLU A 91 7.25 0.81 -4.14
C GLU A 91 8.25 -0.28 -4.57
N SER A 92 9.47 0.10 -4.95
CA SER A 92 10.53 -0.86 -5.28
C SER A 92 10.92 -1.71 -4.07
N ALA A 93 11.04 -1.10 -2.88
CA ALA A 93 11.37 -1.79 -1.64
C ALA A 93 10.28 -2.76 -1.21
N LEU A 94 9.00 -2.42 -1.40
CA LEU A 94 7.86 -3.33 -1.15
C LEU A 94 7.87 -4.51 -2.13
N LYS A 95 8.07 -4.24 -3.43
CA LYS A 95 8.14 -5.28 -4.47
C LYS A 95 9.30 -6.26 -4.26
N THR A 96 10.41 -5.77 -3.73
CA THR A 96 11.61 -6.58 -3.43
C THR A 96 11.59 -7.18 -2.03
N GLY A 97 10.56 -6.94 -1.22
CA GLY A 97 10.45 -7.45 0.16
C GLY A 97 11.45 -6.84 1.14
N ARG A 98 12.09 -5.71 0.81
CA ARG A 98 13.00 -4.99 1.72
C ARG A 98 12.25 -4.27 2.84
N ILE A 99 10.99 -3.93 2.59
CA ILE A 99 10.05 -3.40 3.58
C ILE A 99 8.75 -4.19 3.47
N VAL A 100 8.04 -4.35 4.60
CA VAL A 100 6.83 -5.16 4.71
C VAL A 100 5.64 -4.24 4.99
N ILE A 101 4.50 -4.54 4.34
CA ILE A 101 3.21 -3.89 4.53
C ILE A 101 2.75 -4.02 5.99
N GLN A 102 2.19 -2.96 6.57
CA GLN A 102 1.81 -2.93 7.98
C GLN A 102 0.74 -3.99 8.30
N GLU A 103 -0.20 -4.22 7.38
CA GLU A 103 -1.24 -5.24 7.51
C GLU A 103 -0.68 -6.67 7.56
N ALA A 104 0.41 -6.94 6.83
CA ALA A 104 1.07 -8.24 6.89
C ALA A 104 1.72 -8.48 8.26
N ILE A 105 2.33 -7.43 8.85
CA ILE A 105 2.90 -7.49 10.21
C ILE A 105 1.80 -7.77 11.24
N LYS A 106 0.65 -7.09 11.15
CA LYS A 106 -0.49 -7.33 12.04
C LYS A 106 -1.02 -8.76 11.91
N ALA A 107 -1.18 -9.26 10.69
CA ALA A 107 -1.65 -10.63 10.43
C ALA A 107 -0.70 -11.68 11.01
N THR A 108 0.62 -11.53 10.83
CA THR A 108 1.60 -12.44 11.43
C THR A 108 1.64 -12.34 12.96
N THR A 109 1.45 -11.14 13.52
CA THR A 109 1.41 -10.95 14.98
C THR A 109 0.19 -11.63 15.59
N HIS A 110 -0.98 -11.51 14.96
CA HIS A 110 -2.20 -12.19 15.41
C HIS A 110 -2.09 -13.71 15.28
N ALA A 111 -1.45 -14.23 14.23
CA ALA A 111 -1.22 -15.67 14.07
C ALA A 111 -0.24 -16.24 15.12
N ILE A 112 0.77 -15.45 15.54
CA ILE A 112 1.71 -15.83 16.59
C ILE A 112 1.05 -15.74 17.98
N GLN A 113 0.25 -14.69 18.24
CA GLN A 113 -0.44 -14.51 19.52
C GLN A 113 -1.65 -15.43 19.70
N GLY A 114 -2.33 -15.84 18.61
CA GLY A 114 -3.42 -16.83 18.63
C GLY A 114 -2.97 -18.26 18.97
N GLY A 115 -1.67 -18.49 19.08
CA GLY A 115 -1.06 -19.76 19.47
C GLY A 115 -0.43 -19.74 20.86
N SER A 116 -0.99 -19.03 21.84
CA SER A 116 -0.51 -19.06 23.23
C SER A 116 -1.52 -19.77 24.15
N GLY A 117 -1.35 -21.09 24.26
CA GLY A 117 -2.07 -21.92 25.23
C GLY A 117 -1.37 -23.26 25.46
N SER A 118 -0.37 -23.25 26.37
CA SER A 118 0.26 -24.41 27.02
C SER A 118 1.47 -25.05 26.33
N TYR A 119 2.64 -24.44 26.52
CA TYR A 119 3.85 -25.21 26.82
C TYR A 119 3.72 -25.74 28.25
N GLY A 120 3.34 -27.00 28.40
CA GLY A 120 3.13 -27.61 29.71
C GLY A 120 3.42 -29.11 29.69
N ASN A 121 4.67 -29.46 30.01
CA ASN A 121 5.17 -30.79 30.38
C ASN A 121 5.31 -31.85 29.28
N CYS A 122 6.51 -31.94 28.68
CA CYS A 122 7.09 -33.23 28.30
C CYS A 122 7.44 -34.00 29.58
N LYS A 123 6.44 -34.61 30.21
CA LYS A 123 6.67 -35.72 31.15
C LYS A 123 7.31 -36.84 30.32
N ARG A 124 8.60 -37.09 30.54
CA ARG A 124 9.19 -38.38 30.24
C ARG A 124 8.37 -39.43 30.99
N LYS A 125 7.50 -40.13 30.28
CA LYS A 125 7.05 -41.47 30.65
C LYS A 125 7.84 -42.43 29.79
N GLU A 126 8.89 -42.97 30.40
CA GLU A 126 9.43 -44.25 30.01
C GLU A 126 8.33 -45.29 30.25
N GLU A 127 7.91 -45.97 29.19
CA GLU A 127 7.39 -47.34 29.21
C GLU A 127 6.87 -47.70 27.82
N VAL A 128 7.61 -48.54 27.08
CA VAL A 128 7.07 -49.38 26.01
C VAL A 128 7.86 -50.70 25.98
N SER A 129 7.28 -51.66 26.71
CA SER A 129 7.01 -53.05 26.33
C SER A 129 8.10 -53.92 25.66
N LEU A 130 8.50 -54.96 26.40
CA LEU A 130 8.19 -56.38 26.15
C LEU A 130 8.10 -56.87 24.68
N LEU A 131 8.88 -57.95 24.41
CA LEU A 131 8.70 -59.04 23.42
C LEU A 131 9.49 -58.97 22.09
N LYS A 132 10.60 -59.73 21.98
CA LYS A 132 10.94 -60.61 20.85
C LYS A 132 12.12 -61.52 21.25
N SER A 133 11.89 -62.78 21.61
CA SER A 133 11.92 -63.96 20.72
C SER A 133 13.23 -64.14 19.94
N GLY A 134 13.91 -65.27 20.14
CA GLY A 134 14.76 -65.88 19.10
C GLY A 134 16.03 -66.60 19.54
N SER A 135 15.88 -67.89 19.84
CA SER A 135 16.82 -69.03 19.78
C SER A 135 18.17 -68.92 19.03
N ARG A 136 19.20 -69.58 19.60
CA ARG A 136 20.18 -70.56 19.03
C ARG A 136 21.44 -70.56 19.93
N GLY A 137 21.99 -71.66 20.44
CA GLY A 137 22.00 -73.05 19.98
C GLY A 137 23.46 -73.44 19.68
N ALA A 138 23.87 -74.60 20.21
CA ALA A 138 25.17 -75.28 20.15
C ALA A 138 26.17 -74.90 21.25
#